data_AF-A0A2H9PLV9-F1
#
_entry.id   AF-A0A2H9PLV9-F1
#
_cell.length_a   1.000
_cell.length_b   1.000
_cell.length_c   1.000
_cell.angle_alpha   90.00
_cell.angle_beta   90.00
_cell.angle_gamma   90.00
#
_symmetry.space_group_name_H-M   'P 1'
#
loop_
_entity.id
_entity.type
_entity.pdbx_description
1 polymer ?
#
loop_
_entity_poly.entity_id
_entity_poly.type
_entity_poly.pdbx_seq_one_letter_code
_entity_poly.pdbx_strand_id
1 'polypeptide(L)'
;MTIKKLSSKKAIILFEEAVSLEDIPNMTNIAELEELIDKAKFDKKTETELKNRLKLLRTESVEHSKAFSGLVKYALKKEDGL
;
A
#
# COMPACT_ATOMS: atom_id res chain seq x y z
N MET A 1 -18.06 -12.51 -13.52
CA MET A 1 -18.33 -11.10 -13.13
C MET A 1 -17.57 -10.19 -14.07
N THR A 2 -18.26 -9.47 -14.94
CA THR A 2 -17.63 -8.49 -15.85
C THR A 2 -17.45 -7.20 -15.08
N ILE A 3 -16.20 -6.85 -14.77
CA ILE A 3 -15.89 -5.58 -14.09
C ILE A 3 -16.36 -4.45 -15.02
N LYS A 4 -17.45 -3.76 -14.66
CA LYS A 4 -17.95 -2.57 -15.36
C LYS A 4 -16.79 -1.59 -15.49
N LYS A 5 -16.54 -1.07 -16.70
CA LYS A 5 -15.49 -0.09 -17.01
C LYS A 5 -15.55 1.05 -15.99
N LEU A 6 -14.65 1.04 -15.00
CA LEU A 6 -14.55 2.10 -14.01
C LEU A 6 -13.94 3.32 -14.70
N SER A 7 -14.50 4.51 -14.53
CA SER A 7 -13.86 5.71 -15.05
C SER A 7 -12.54 5.93 -14.31
N SER A 8 -11.49 6.33 -15.03
CA SER A 8 -10.14 6.49 -14.47
C SER A 8 -10.11 7.39 -13.23
N LYS A 9 -10.93 8.45 -13.22
CA LYS A 9 -11.06 9.35 -12.07
C LYS A 9 -11.69 8.67 -10.84
N LYS A 10 -12.69 7.82 -11.05
CA LYS A 10 -13.34 7.08 -9.96
C LYS A 10 -12.41 6.02 -9.37
N ALA A 11 -11.54 5.41 -10.18
CA ALA A 11 -10.55 4.45 -9.70
C ALA A 11 -9.53 5.11 -8.75
N ILE A 12 -9.06 6.30 -9.09
CA ILE A 12 -8.14 7.07 -8.23
C ILE A 12 -8.80 7.43 -6.90
N ILE A 13 -10.06 7.88 -6.92
CA ILE A 13 -10.80 8.23 -5.69
C ILE A 13 -10.97 7.01 -4.78
N LEU A 14 -11.41 5.87 -5.34
CA LEU A 14 -11.58 4.65 -4.54
C LEU A 14 -10.24 4.12 -3.99
N PHE A 15 -9.15 4.31 -4.73
CA PHE A 15 -7.81 3.98 -4.26
C PHE A 15 -7.41 4.86 -3.06
N GLU A 16 -7.62 6.18 -3.16
CA GLU A 16 -7.36 7.10 -2.05
C GLU A 16 -8.24 6.79 -0.83
N GLU A 17 -9.52 6.48 -1.03
CA GLU A 17 -10.43 6.08 0.04
C GLU A 17 -9.99 4.77 0.72
N ALA A 18 -9.63 3.74 -0.07
CA ALA A 18 -9.17 2.46 0.45
C ALA A 18 -7.88 2.60 1.27
N VAL A 19 -6.95 3.44 0.80
CA VAL A 19 -5.71 3.76 1.53
C VAL A 19 -6.01 4.56 2.80
N SER A 20 -6.91 5.55 2.74
CA SER A 20 -7.25 6.40 3.88
C SER A 20 -8.02 5.67 5.00
N LEU A 21 -8.71 4.57 4.68
CA LEU A 21 -9.39 3.75 5.67
C LEU A 21 -8.43 2.85 6.46
N GLU A 22 -7.22 2.64 5.95
CA GLU A 22 -6.16 1.93 6.65
C GLU A 22 -5.21 2.94 7.30
N ASP A 23 -5.08 2.94 8.63
CA ASP A 23 -4.14 3.82 9.34
C ASP A 23 -2.69 3.61 8.88
N ILE A 24 -2.34 2.36 8.52
CA ILE A 24 -1.10 1.99 7.83
C ILE A 24 -1.42 0.82 6.90
N PRO A 25 -1.27 0.96 5.57
CA PRO A 25 -1.45 -0.15 4.66
C PRO A 25 -0.46 -1.27 4.94
N ASN A 26 -0.96 -2.49 5.12
CA ASN A 26 -0.10 -3.65 5.31
C ASN A 26 0.43 -4.18 3.95
N MET A 27 1.53 -4.94 3.99
CA MET A 27 2.18 -5.44 2.77
C MET A 27 1.30 -6.36 1.91
N THR A 28 0.36 -7.07 2.53
CA THR A 28 -0.59 -7.95 1.83
C THR A 28 -1.58 -7.13 1.00
N ASN A 29 -2.15 -6.08 1.59
CA ASN A 29 -3.12 -5.20 0.94
C ASN A 29 -2.48 -4.43 -0.23
N ILE A 30 -1.21 -4.02 -0.08
CA ILE A 30 -0.44 -3.38 -1.16
C ILE A 30 -0.24 -4.34 -2.34
N ALA A 31 0.06 -5.63 -2.09
CA ALA A 31 0.24 -6.62 -3.15
C ALA A 31 -1.07 -6.92 -3.88
N GLU A 32 -2.20 -7.01 -3.16
CA GLU A 32 -3.52 -7.19 -3.76
C GLU A 32 -3.92 -6.00 -4.66
N LEU A 33 -3.63 -4.77 -4.22
CA LEU A 33 -3.87 -3.56 -5.03
C LEU A 33 -3.00 -3.54 -6.31
N GLU A 34 -1.74 -3.99 -6.22
CA GLU A 34 -0.83 -4.09 -7.37
C GLU A 34 -1.39 -5.08 -8.42
N GLU A 35 -1.83 -6.26 -7.97
CA GLU A 35 -2.47 -7.24 -8.87
C GLU A 35 -3.76 -6.72 -9.50
N LEU A 36 -4.58 -5.98 -8.74
CA LEU A 36 -5.82 -5.40 -9.25
C LEU A 36 -5.55 -4.34 -10.32
N ILE A 37 -4.52 -3.51 -10.14
CA ILE A 37 -4.10 -2.52 -11.14
C ILE A 37 -3.62 -3.22 -12.41
N ASP A 38 -2.81 -4.27 -12.28
CA ASP A 38 -2.28 -5.03 -13.42
C ASP A 38 -3.35 -5.82 -14.18
N LYS A 39 -4.35 -6.35 -13.46
CA LYS A 39 -5.49 -7.07 -14.06
C LYS A 39 -6.51 -6.12 -14.68
N ALA A 40 -6.56 -4.87 -14.23
CA ALA A 40 -7.49 -3.87 -14.72
C ALA A 40 -7.01 -3.24 -16.04
N LYS A 41 -7.93 -3.08 -17.00
CA LYS A 41 -7.64 -2.43 -18.29
C LYS A 41 -7.72 -0.91 -18.19
N PHE A 42 -6.84 -0.31 -17.38
CA PHE A 42 -6.70 1.15 -17.31
C PHE A 42 -5.95 1.70 -18.52
N ASP A 43 -6.13 3.00 -18.79
CA ASP A 43 -5.24 3.70 -19.71
C ASP A 43 -3.85 3.87 -19.08
N LYS A 44 -2.81 3.95 -19.92
CA LYS A 44 -1.41 3.98 -19.48
C LYS A 44 -1.09 5.10 -18.50
N LYS A 45 -1.77 6.26 -18.63
CA LYS A 45 -1.57 7.40 -17.73
C LYS A 45 -2.09 7.08 -16.34
N THR A 46 -3.30 6.54 -16.26
CA THR A 46 -3.94 6.14 -15.00
C THR A 46 -3.21 4.99 -14.33
N GLU A 47 -2.79 4.00 -15.10
CA GLU A 47 -1.99 2.88 -14.58
C GLU A 47 -0.66 3.36 -13.97
N THR A 48 0.03 4.28 -14.66
CA THR A 48 1.27 4.88 -14.17
C THR A 48 1.06 5.65 -12.87
N GLU A 49 -0.02 6.43 -12.79
CA GLU A 49 -0.37 7.20 -11.59
C GLU A 49 -0.64 6.28 -10.39
N LEU A 50 -1.44 5.23 -10.59
CA LEU A 50 -1.76 4.27 -9.53
C LEU A 50 -0.50 3.51 -9.06
N LYS A 51 0.38 3.08 -9.98
CA LYS A 51 1.64 2.41 -9.66
C LYS A 51 2.60 3.31 -8.88
N ASN A 52 2.71 4.59 -9.25
CA ASN A 52 3.55 5.55 -8.54
C ASN A 52 3.07 5.75 -7.10
N ARG A 53 1.75 5.84 -6.89
CA ARG A 53 1.16 5.95 -5.55
C ARG A 53 1.38 4.69 -4.72
N LEU A 54 1.21 3.53 -5.32
CA LEU A 54 1.45 2.24 -4.66
C LEU A 54 2.91 2.06 -4.25
N LYS A 55 3.85 2.56 -5.05
CA LYS A 55 5.28 2.59 -4.71
C LYS A 55 5.59 3.48 -3.50
N LEU A 56 4.94 4.63 -3.39
CA LEU A 56 5.07 5.51 -2.22
C LEU A 56 4.57 4.79 -0.96
N LEU A 57 3.36 4.22 -1.03
CA LEU A 57 2.77 3.46 0.08
C LEU A 57 3.64 2.28 0.54
N ARG A 58 4.24 1.55 -0.42
CA ARG A 58 5.17 0.46 -0.11
C ARG A 58 6.41 0.96 0.62
N THR A 59 6.92 2.12 0.23
CA THR A 59 8.09 2.73 0.88
C THR A 59 7.74 3.12 2.32
N GLU A 60 6.61 3.79 2.52
CA GLU A 60 6.13 4.19 3.85
C GLU A 60 5.89 2.96 4.76
N SER A 61 5.18 1.94 4.26
CA SER A 61 4.90 0.71 5.02
C SER A 61 6.17 -0.05 5.42
N VAL A 62 7.18 -0.10 4.54
CA VAL A 62 8.50 -0.70 4.84
C VAL A 62 9.26 0.11 5.89
N GLU A 63 9.28 1.44 5.79
CA GLU A 63 9.96 2.28 6.78
C GLU A 63 9.28 2.20 8.15
N HIS A 64 7.94 2.17 8.21
CA HIS A 64 7.19 1.90 9.44
C HIS A 64 7.54 0.52 10.03
N SER A 65 7.58 -0.51 9.20
CA SER A 65 7.94 -1.87 9.63
C SER A 65 9.37 -1.96 10.17
N LYS A 66 10.32 -1.24 9.54
CA LYS A 66 11.71 -1.14 10.02
C LYS A 66 11.79 -0.41 11.36
N ALA A 67 11.10 0.72 11.51
CA ALA A 67 11.06 1.48 12.75
C ALA A 67 10.48 0.65 13.90
N PHE A 68 9.38 -0.05 13.67
CA PHE A 68 8.77 -0.96 14.63
C PHE A 68 9.70 -2.12 15.01
N SER A 69 10.33 -2.77 14.01
CA SER A 69 11.31 -3.82 14.26
C SER A 69 12.52 -3.31 15.06
N GLY A 70 12.94 -2.07 14.82
CA GLY A 70 13.98 -1.38 15.59
C GLY A 70 13.56 -1.18 17.05
N LEU A 71 12.31 -0.74 17.28
CA LEU A 71 11.73 -0.57 18.61
C LEU A 71 11.69 -1.89 19.38
N VAL A 72 11.20 -2.98 18.76
CA VAL A 72 11.15 -4.32 19.38
C VAL A 72 12.55 -4.80 19.75
N LYS A 73 13.53 -4.67 18.85
CA LYS A 73 14.93 -5.05 19.13
C LYS A 73 15.54 -4.25 20.29
N TYR A 74 15.21 -2.95 20.39
CA TYR A 74 15.66 -2.12 21.50
C TYR A 74 15.04 -2.54 22.83
N ALA A 75 13.73 -2.82 22.83
CA ALA A 75 13.01 -3.26 24.03
C ALA A 75 13.56 -4.59 24.56
N LEU A 76 13.76 -5.58 23.69
CA LEU A 76 14.31 -6.89 24.07
C LEU A 76 15.75 -6.80 24.58
N LYS A 77 16.60 -5.95 23.98
CA LYS A 77 17.97 -5.73 24.46
C LYS A 77 18.07 -5.11 25.86
N LYS A 78 17.01 -4.44 26.35
CA LYS A 78 16.99 -3.93 27.72
C LYS A 78 16.69 -5.00 28.76
N GLU A 79 16.01 -6.09 28.39
CA GLU A 79 15.71 -7.19 29.31
C GLU A 79 16.92 -8.12 29.53
N ASP A 80 17.79 -8.31 28.54
CA ASP A 80 19.03 -9.09 28.68
C ASP A 80 20.15 -8.37 29.48
N GLY A 81 19.92 -7.12 29.89
CA GLY A 81 20.91 -6.27 30.57
C GLY A 81 20.61 -5.95 32.04
N LEU A 82 19.67 -6.66 32.67
CA LEU A 82 19.29 -6.55 34.08
C LEU A 82 19.50 -7.87 34.84
#